data_AF-A0A5D2U4P3-F1
#
_entry.id   AF-A0A5D2U4P3-F1
#
_cell.length_a   1.000
_cell.length_b   1.000
_cell.length_c   1.000
_cell.angle_alpha   90.00
_cell.angle_beta   90.00
_cell.angle_gamma   90.00
#
_symmetry.space_group_name_H-M   'P 1'
#
loop_
_entity.id
_entity.type
_entity.pdbx_description
1 polymer ?
#
loop_
_entity_poly.entity_id
_entity_poly.type
_entity_poly.pdbx_seq_one_letter_code
_entity_poly.pdbx_strand_id
1 'polypeptide(L)'
;MALSMASTSLSSFSIIRIQPEKLFSRKVTTLLRGETRTKATKGGVSSVCEPLPPDRPLWFPGSTPPEWLDGSLPGDFGFDPLGLGSDPETLKWFAQAELMHARWAMLAVAGILIPELLESLGFIDNFSWYDAGSKQYFADPTTLFVVQMALMGWVEGRRWADIIKPGSVDIEPNLPNKKKPTPDVGYPGGLWFDPLMWGRGSPEPVMVLRTKEIKNGRLAMLAFVGFCFQAIYTGEGPIENLMAHIADPGHCNVFSAFTTH
;
A
#
# COMPACT_ATOMS: atom_id res chain seq x y z
N MET A 1 51.29 -24.55 -32.47
CA MET A 1 52.17 -25.21 -31.48
C MET A 1 53.21 -24.19 -31.03
N ALA A 2 53.66 -24.25 -29.76
CA ALA A 2 54.67 -23.38 -29.14
C ALA A 2 54.26 -21.87 -29.07
N LEU A 3 54.57 -21.06 -28.03
CA LEU A 3 55.70 -20.97 -27.08
C LEU A 3 57.02 -20.53 -27.77
N SER A 4 57.94 -19.78 -27.15
CA SER A 4 57.94 -18.87 -25.98
C SER A 4 59.39 -18.36 -25.83
N MET A 5 59.62 -17.08 -25.47
CA MET A 5 60.83 -16.50 -24.82
C MET A 5 60.41 -15.10 -24.30
N ALA A 6 60.59 -14.63 -23.06
CA ALA A 6 61.74 -14.61 -22.13
C ALA A 6 62.86 -13.62 -22.58
N SER A 7 63.45 -12.75 -21.75
CA SER A 7 63.32 -12.38 -20.31
C SER A 7 63.92 -10.95 -20.13
N THR A 8 63.85 -10.17 -19.04
CA THR A 8 63.42 -10.31 -17.62
C THR A 8 62.70 -8.99 -17.20
N SER A 9 62.68 -8.34 -16.01
CA SER A 9 63.21 -8.45 -14.63
C SER A 9 62.31 -7.58 -13.71
N LEU A 10 61.69 -8.10 -12.65
CA LEU A 10 62.18 -8.20 -11.26
C LEU A 10 62.33 -6.88 -10.47
N SER A 11 61.40 -6.62 -9.55
CA SER A 11 61.60 -5.86 -8.30
C SER A 11 60.71 -6.43 -7.18
N SER A 12 61.17 -6.31 -5.93
CA SER A 12 60.80 -7.22 -4.83
C SER A 12 59.42 -6.99 -4.18
N PHE A 13 58.75 -8.09 -3.82
CA PHE A 13 57.83 -8.15 -2.68
C PHE A 13 58.61 -8.53 -1.41
N SER A 14 58.16 -8.06 -0.24
CA SER A 14 58.66 -8.49 1.08
C SER A 14 57.49 -8.87 1.99
N ILE A 15 57.51 -10.09 2.51
CA ILE A 15 56.50 -10.63 3.43
C ILE A 15 57.10 -10.68 4.84
N ILE A 16 56.34 -10.27 5.87
CA ILE A 16 56.71 -10.45 7.29
C ILE A 16 55.55 -11.18 8.00
N ARG A 17 55.88 -12.20 8.81
CA ARG A 17 54.91 -13.08 9.48
C ARG A 17 55.17 -13.18 11.00
N ILE A 18 54.29 -12.54 11.76
CA ILE A 18 53.77 -12.86 13.11
C ILE A 18 54.54 -13.90 13.98
N GLN A 19 54.94 -13.48 15.19
CA GLN A 19 54.74 -14.21 16.46
C GLN A 19 54.57 -13.18 17.62
N PRO A 20 53.97 -13.54 18.79
CA PRO A 20 53.40 -12.57 19.72
C PRO A 20 54.10 -12.46 21.10
N GLU A 21 53.83 -11.36 21.81
CA GLU A 21 54.05 -11.24 23.26
C GLU A 21 52.72 -11.05 24.04
N LYS A 22 52.76 -11.34 25.34
CA LYS A 22 51.61 -11.27 26.26
C LYS A 22 51.75 -10.05 27.18
N LEU A 23 50.72 -9.23 27.34
CA LEU A 23 50.70 -8.25 28.44
C LEU A 23 49.33 -8.11 29.12
N PHE A 24 49.37 -8.35 30.43
CA PHE A 24 48.45 -7.97 31.52
C PHE A 24 46.92 -7.95 31.31
N SER A 25 46.25 -8.80 32.11
CA SER A 25 44.82 -8.71 32.37
C SER A 25 44.45 -7.47 33.20
N ARG A 26 43.38 -6.77 32.82
CA ARG A 26 42.72 -5.75 33.64
C ARG A 26 41.21 -5.93 33.55
N LYS A 27 40.58 -6.35 34.66
CA LYS A 27 39.12 -6.50 34.76
C LYS A 27 38.44 -5.16 34.48
N VAL A 28 37.43 -5.17 33.61
CA VAL A 28 36.42 -4.12 33.50
C VAL A 28 35.10 -4.72 34.00
N THR A 29 34.51 -4.08 35.01
CA THR A 29 33.28 -4.57 35.66
C THR A 29 32.07 -4.36 34.76
N THR A 30 31.22 -5.38 34.66
CA THR A 30 29.93 -5.30 33.93
C THR A 30 28.97 -4.32 34.60
N LEU A 31 28.63 -3.24 33.92
CA LEU A 31 27.43 -2.46 34.19
C LEU A 31 26.25 -3.06 33.41
N LEU A 32 25.26 -3.58 34.14
CA LEU A 32 24.09 -4.23 33.56
C LEU A 32 23.13 -3.18 32.97
N ARG A 33 23.25 -2.90 31.67
CA ARG A 33 22.17 -2.25 30.91
C ARG A 33 21.04 -3.26 30.78
N GLY A 34 19.90 -2.98 31.41
CA GLY A 34 18.77 -3.91 31.47
C GLY A 34 18.16 -4.15 30.10
N GLU A 35 18.42 -5.31 29.50
CA GLU A 35 17.58 -5.85 28.42
C GLU A 35 16.22 -6.23 29.00
N THR A 36 15.18 -5.46 28.68
CA THR A 36 13.78 -5.85 28.88
C THR A 36 13.43 -6.96 27.91
N ARG A 37 13.91 -8.17 28.22
CA ARG A 37 13.69 -9.41 27.48
C ARG A 37 12.18 -9.73 27.52
N THR A 38 11.45 -9.28 26.50
CA THR A 38 10.02 -9.53 26.37
C THR A 38 9.79 -11.04 26.36
N LYS A 39 9.02 -11.53 27.34
CA LYS A 39 8.67 -12.94 27.42
C LYS A 39 7.71 -13.25 26.28
N ALA A 40 8.22 -13.85 25.20
CA ALA A 40 7.41 -14.49 24.17
C ALA A 40 6.67 -15.70 24.77
N THR A 41 5.59 -15.44 25.51
CA THR A 41 4.63 -16.45 25.95
C THR A 41 3.98 -17.06 24.72
N LYS A 42 3.82 -18.40 24.73
CA LYS A 42 3.11 -19.12 23.68
C LYS A 42 1.60 -18.91 23.77
N GLY A 43 1.15 -17.68 23.52
CA GLY A 43 -0.23 -17.36 23.16
C GLY A 43 -0.47 -17.64 21.66
N GLY A 44 -1.73 -17.77 21.27
CA GLY A 44 -2.09 -17.90 19.85
C GLY A 44 -1.81 -16.63 19.07
N VAL A 45 -1.53 -16.75 17.77
CA VAL A 45 -1.44 -15.62 16.84
C VAL A 45 -2.84 -15.04 16.66
N SER A 46 -3.16 -14.00 17.44
CA SER A 46 -4.33 -13.16 17.23
C SER A 46 -4.04 -12.19 16.09
N SER A 47 -4.91 -12.15 15.07
CA SER A 47 -4.80 -11.18 13.96
C SER A 47 -5.24 -9.76 14.37
N VAL A 48 -5.88 -9.65 15.55
CA VAL A 48 -6.46 -8.41 16.06
C VAL A 48 -5.40 -7.33 16.17
N CYS A 49 -5.60 -6.27 15.40
CA CYS A 49 -4.87 -5.02 15.48
C CYS A 49 -5.00 -4.42 16.90
N GLU A 50 -3.88 -4.02 17.49
CA GLU A 50 -3.90 -3.30 18.77
C GLU A 50 -4.39 -1.86 18.52
N PRO A 51 -5.33 -1.36 19.35
CA PRO A 51 -5.89 -0.02 19.15
C PRO A 51 -4.85 1.06 19.41
N LEU A 52 -4.96 2.15 18.65
CA LEU A 52 -4.22 3.37 18.91
C LEU A 52 -4.55 3.90 20.32
N PRO A 53 -3.59 4.52 21.04
CA PRO A 53 -3.86 5.11 22.34
C PRO A 53 -4.94 6.20 22.25
N PRO A 54 -5.68 6.48 23.34
CA PRO A 54 -6.77 7.46 23.34
C PRO A 54 -6.31 8.86 22.92
N ASP A 55 -5.06 9.23 23.25
CA ASP A 55 -4.39 10.47 22.82
C ASP A 55 -3.93 10.42 21.34
N ARG A 56 -4.79 9.89 20.45
CA ARG A 56 -4.52 9.84 19.00
C ARG A 56 -4.76 11.21 18.35
N PRO A 57 -4.02 11.59 17.29
CA PRO A 57 -4.31 12.80 16.53
C PRO A 57 -5.72 12.72 15.92
N LEU A 58 -6.48 13.81 16.01
CA LEU A 58 -7.83 13.93 15.46
C LEU A 58 -7.83 14.81 14.22
N TRP A 59 -8.83 14.62 13.35
CA TRP A 59 -9.03 15.41 12.12
C TRP A 59 -9.27 16.91 12.41
N PHE A 60 -9.91 17.22 13.53
CA PHE A 60 -10.16 18.57 14.01
C PHE A 60 -9.56 18.73 15.42
N PRO A 61 -8.38 19.38 15.57
CA PRO A 61 -7.71 19.50 16.85
C PRO A 61 -8.58 20.20 17.91
N GLY A 62 -8.72 19.58 19.08
CA GLY A 62 -9.54 20.08 20.19
C GLY A 62 -10.99 19.60 20.19
N SER A 63 -11.42 18.79 19.23
CA SER A 63 -12.70 18.06 19.32
C SER A 63 -12.59 16.82 20.23
N THR A 64 -13.74 16.29 20.62
CA THR A 64 -13.87 14.93 21.17
C THR A 64 -14.21 13.95 20.04
N PRO A 65 -13.58 12.77 19.93
CA PRO A 65 -13.98 11.76 18.95
C PRO A 65 -15.35 11.14 19.30
N PRO A 66 -16.12 10.64 18.31
CA PRO A 66 -17.33 9.86 18.56
C PRO A 66 -17.06 8.55 19.32
N GLU A 67 -18.02 8.11 20.13
CA GLU A 67 -17.87 6.92 21.01
C GLU A 67 -17.62 5.60 20.24
N TRP A 68 -18.10 5.50 19.00
CA TRP A 68 -17.90 4.34 18.11
C TRP A 68 -16.53 4.34 17.40
N LEU A 69 -15.72 5.39 17.57
CA LEU A 69 -14.35 5.49 17.05
C LEU A 69 -13.36 5.41 18.22
N ASP A 70 -12.96 4.19 18.55
CA ASP A 70 -12.11 3.84 19.69
C ASP A 70 -10.59 3.86 19.39
N GLY A 71 -10.20 4.03 18.13
CA GLY A 71 -8.80 3.89 17.69
C GLY A 71 -8.39 2.46 17.27
N SER A 72 -9.28 1.47 17.32
CA SER A 72 -9.01 0.09 16.85
C SER A 72 -8.91 -0.03 15.33
N LEU A 73 -9.54 0.89 14.59
CA LEU A 73 -9.55 0.87 13.13
C LEU A 73 -8.28 1.54 12.55
N PRO A 74 -7.64 0.92 11.52
CA PRO A 74 -6.47 1.50 10.87
C PRO A 74 -6.83 2.80 10.14
N GLY A 75 -6.23 3.91 10.56
CA GLY A 75 -6.55 5.23 10.01
C GLY A 75 -7.76 5.92 10.64
N ASP A 76 -8.13 5.55 11.87
CA ASP A 76 -9.04 6.33 12.71
C ASP A 76 -8.42 7.69 13.13
N PHE A 77 -9.08 8.79 12.75
CA PHE A 77 -8.79 10.16 13.17
C PHE A 77 -10.02 10.86 13.81
N GLY A 78 -11.02 10.10 14.26
CA GLY A 78 -12.27 10.63 14.83
C GLY A 78 -13.20 11.31 13.81
N PHE A 79 -13.04 11.05 12.51
CA PHE A 79 -13.83 11.67 11.45
C PHE A 79 -15.11 10.88 11.15
N ASP A 80 -16.19 11.23 11.84
CA ASP A 80 -17.57 10.89 11.43
C ASP A 80 -18.54 12.00 11.89
N PRO A 81 -18.52 13.18 11.25
CA PRO A 81 -19.37 14.32 11.63
C PRO A 81 -20.86 14.13 11.28
N LEU A 82 -21.22 13.06 10.58
CA LEU A 82 -22.60 12.75 10.15
C LEU A 82 -23.20 11.53 10.88
N GLY A 83 -22.42 10.83 11.71
CA GLY A 83 -22.89 9.66 12.46
C GLY A 83 -23.14 8.40 11.60
N LEU A 84 -22.51 8.32 10.42
CA LEU A 84 -22.73 7.22 9.47
C LEU A 84 -22.23 5.88 10.01
N GLY A 85 -21.17 5.89 10.82
CA GLY A 85 -20.57 4.71 11.46
C GLY A 85 -21.13 4.39 12.85
N SER A 86 -22.24 5.02 13.27
CA SER A 86 -22.78 4.89 14.64
C SER A 86 -23.24 3.46 15.00
N ASP A 87 -23.64 2.66 14.01
CA ASP A 87 -23.95 1.23 14.18
C ASP A 87 -22.71 0.34 13.89
N PRO A 88 -22.32 -0.59 14.79
CA PRO A 88 -21.19 -1.50 14.59
C PRO A 88 -21.28 -2.50 13.43
N GLU A 89 -22.44 -2.74 12.80
CA GLU A 89 -22.52 -3.52 11.56
C GLU A 89 -22.23 -2.63 10.34
N THR A 90 -22.87 -1.47 10.29
CA THR A 90 -22.69 -0.41 9.30
C THR A 90 -21.23 0.08 9.26
N LEU A 91 -20.59 0.27 10.42
CA LEU A 91 -19.18 0.65 10.53
C LEU A 91 -18.24 -0.39 9.90
N LYS A 92 -18.51 -1.70 10.09
CA LYS A 92 -17.73 -2.78 9.47
C LYS A 92 -17.94 -2.80 7.95
N TRP A 93 -19.17 -2.60 7.49
CA TRP A 93 -19.47 -2.48 6.06
C TRP A 93 -18.72 -1.31 5.43
N PHE A 94 -18.74 -0.12 6.04
CA PHE A 94 -18.01 1.04 5.54
C PHE A 94 -16.49 0.87 5.60
N ALA A 95 -15.93 0.20 6.61
CA ALA A 95 -14.51 -0.14 6.63
C ALA A 95 -14.10 -1.05 5.45
N GLN A 96 -14.93 -2.05 5.10
CA GLN A 96 -14.71 -2.91 3.94
C GLN A 96 -14.93 -2.16 2.60
N ALA A 97 -15.90 -1.25 2.56
CA ALA A 97 -16.16 -0.42 1.38
C ALA A 97 -14.99 0.54 1.13
N GLU A 98 -14.53 1.28 2.15
CA GLU A 98 -13.37 2.18 2.05
C GLU A 98 -12.12 1.41 1.57
N LEU A 99 -11.83 0.26 2.18
CA LEU A 99 -10.68 -0.58 1.84
C LEU A 99 -10.72 -1.06 0.37
N MET A 100 -11.90 -1.34 -0.19
CA MET A 100 -12.05 -1.63 -1.62
C MET A 100 -11.88 -0.40 -2.53
N HIS A 101 -12.55 0.71 -2.22
CA HIS A 101 -12.44 1.94 -3.02
C HIS A 101 -10.99 2.49 -2.99
N ALA A 102 -10.31 2.39 -1.85
CA ALA A 102 -8.88 2.68 -1.69
C ALA A 102 -8.00 1.86 -2.65
N ARG A 103 -8.19 0.54 -2.70
CA ARG A 103 -7.41 -0.36 -3.58
C ARG A 103 -7.68 -0.06 -5.06
N TRP A 104 -8.93 0.11 -5.46
CA TRP A 104 -9.29 0.45 -6.84
C TRP A 104 -8.78 1.84 -7.26
N ALA A 105 -8.89 2.85 -6.39
CA ALA A 105 -8.38 4.19 -6.69
C ALA A 105 -6.84 4.22 -6.78
N MET A 106 -6.12 3.49 -5.92
CA MET A 106 -4.65 3.38 -6.05
C MET A 106 -4.23 2.73 -7.38
N LEU A 107 -4.95 1.70 -7.83
CA LEU A 107 -4.72 1.08 -9.13
C LEU A 107 -5.08 2.01 -10.30
N ALA A 108 -6.18 2.76 -10.21
CA ALA A 108 -6.60 3.71 -11.23
C ALA A 108 -5.61 4.88 -11.36
N VAL A 109 -5.21 5.51 -10.24
CA VAL A 109 -4.23 6.60 -10.22
C VAL A 109 -2.88 6.16 -10.79
N ALA A 110 -2.41 4.95 -10.44
CA ALA A 110 -1.19 4.40 -11.02
C ALA A 110 -1.35 4.09 -12.53
N GLY A 111 -2.49 3.54 -12.95
CA GLY A 111 -2.81 3.23 -14.34
C GLY A 111 -3.04 4.45 -15.24
N ILE A 112 -3.32 5.61 -14.66
CA ILE A 112 -3.39 6.91 -15.35
C ILE A 112 -1.99 7.54 -15.40
N LEU A 113 -1.38 7.80 -14.24
CA LEU A 113 -0.14 8.59 -14.17
C LEU A 113 1.08 7.89 -14.78
N ILE A 114 1.21 6.56 -14.67
CA ILE A 114 2.42 5.86 -15.13
C ILE A 114 2.51 5.84 -16.67
N PRO A 115 1.48 5.46 -17.44
CA PRO A 115 1.59 5.46 -18.90
C PRO A 115 1.65 6.88 -19.49
N GLU A 116 0.95 7.85 -18.89
CA GLU A 116 0.99 9.26 -19.30
C GLU A 116 2.37 9.90 -19.05
N LEU A 117 3.01 9.58 -17.92
CA LEU A 117 4.41 9.95 -17.67
C LEU A 117 5.36 9.28 -18.69
N LEU A 118 5.13 8.01 -19.04
CA LEU A 118 5.93 7.30 -20.05
C LEU A 118 5.74 7.88 -21.46
N GLU A 119 4.56 8.39 -21.80
CA GLU A 119 4.33 9.16 -23.03
C GLU A 119 5.06 10.50 -23.01
N SER A 120 4.98 11.28 -21.91
CA SER A 120 5.72 12.55 -21.80
C SER A 120 7.25 12.38 -21.89
N LEU A 121 7.75 11.16 -21.68
CA LEU A 121 9.15 10.76 -21.81
C LEU A 121 9.49 10.11 -23.17
N GLY A 122 8.51 9.94 -24.07
CA GLY A 122 8.71 9.38 -25.41
C GLY A 122 8.88 7.86 -25.47
N PHE A 123 8.37 7.11 -24.48
CA PHE A 123 8.37 5.64 -24.50
C PHE A 123 7.07 5.01 -25.05
N ILE A 124 5.99 5.79 -25.12
CA ILE A 124 4.64 5.37 -25.56
C ILE A 124 4.05 6.54 -26.37
N ASP A 125 3.31 6.23 -27.43
CA ASP A 125 2.64 7.25 -28.26
C ASP A 125 1.10 7.17 -28.13
N ASN A 126 0.44 8.33 -28.03
CA ASN A 126 -1.00 8.56 -28.05
C ASN A 126 -1.78 7.91 -26.87
N PHE A 127 -1.34 8.11 -25.62
CA PHE A 127 -2.03 7.64 -24.40
C PHE A 127 -2.92 8.72 -23.75
N SER A 128 -4.16 8.83 -24.23
CA SER A 128 -5.25 9.36 -23.39
C SER A 128 -5.89 8.22 -22.58
N TRP A 129 -5.91 8.37 -21.25
CA TRP A 129 -6.62 7.47 -20.34
C TRP A 129 -8.14 7.63 -20.44
N TYR A 130 -8.60 8.84 -20.77
CA TYR A 130 -10.01 9.20 -20.87
C TYR A 130 -10.63 8.61 -22.15
N ASP A 131 -9.95 8.77 -23.29
CA ASP A 131 -10.40 8.26 -24.60
C ASP A 131 -10.13 6.77 -24.79
N ALA A 132 -9.41 6.11 -23.86
CA ALA A 132 -9.04 4.70 -23.96
C ALA A 132 -10.25 3.80 -24.25
N GLY A 133 -11.40 4.05 -23.61
CA GLY A 133 -12.64 3.28 -23.83
C GLY A 133 -13.26 3.40 -25.23
N SER A 134 -12.83 4.39 -26.04
CA SER A 134 -13.28 4.56 -27.43
C SER A 134 -12.39 3.83 -28.46
N LYS A 135 -11.19 3.41 -28.06
CA LYS A 135 -10.21 2.80 -28.95
C LYS A 135 -10.66 1.41 -29.41
N GLN A 136 -10.24 1.01 -30.61
CA GLN A 136 -10.54 -0.30 -31.17
C GLN A 136 -9.62 -1.36 -30.56
N TYR A 137 -10.22 -2.43 -30.02
CA TYR A 137 -9.53 -3.55 -29.40
C TYR A 137 -9.73 -4.85 -30.21
N PHE A 138 -9.11 -5.96 -29.77
CA PHE A 138 -9.21 -7.27 -30.43
C PHE A 138 -10.61 -7.90 -30.38
N ALA A 139 -11.49 -7.38 -29.53
CA ALA A 139 -12.88 -7.80 -29.35
C ALA A 139 -13.75 -6.56 -29.09
N ASP A 140 -15.06 -6.70 -29.27
CA ASP A 140 -16.00 -5.61 -29.02
C ASP A 140 -16.10 -5.26 -27.53
N PRO A 141 -16.34 -3.98 -27.16
CA PRO A 141 -16.44 -3.55 -25.77
C PRO A 141 -17.51 -4.30 -24.95
N THR A 142 -18.59 -4.74 -25.59
CA THR A 142 -19.66 -5.52 -24.95
C THR A 142 -19.20 -6.92 -24.53
N THR A 143 -18.46 -7.65 -25.37
CA THR A 143 -17.85 -8.94 -25.01
C THR A 143 -16.82 -8.76 -23.90
N LEU A 144 -15.96 -7.74 -23.98
CA LEU A 144 -15.00 -7.42 -22.92
C LEU A 144 -15.69 -7.15 -21.58
N PHE A 145 -16.76 -6.34 -21.60
CA PHE A 145 -17.58 -6.06 -20.41
C PHE A 145 -18.26 -7.31 -19.84
N VAL A 146 -18.84 -8.18 -20.68
CA VAL A 146 -19.47 -9.43 -20.21
C VAL A 146 -18.45 -10.38 -19.58
N VAL A 147 -17.25 -10.52 -20.16
CA VAL A 147 -16.16 -11.32 -19.58
C VAL A 147 -15.68 -10.72 -18.26
N GLN A 148 -15.51 -9.39 -18.19
CA GLN A 148 -15.17 -8.68 -16.96
C GLN A 148 -16.22 -8.90 -15.87
N MET A 149 -17.51 -8.76 -16.19
CA MET A 149 -18.61 -8.98 -15.25
C MET A 149 -18.67 -10.42 -14.74
N ALA A 150 -18.40 -11.42 -15.59
CA ALA A 150 -18.35 -12.83 -15.17
C ALA A 150 -17.17 -13.11 -14.22
N LEU A 151 -15.96 -12.64 -14.56
CA LEU A 151 -14.76 -12.85 -13.77
C LEU A 151 -14.80 -12.07 -12.44
N MET A 152 -15.16 -10.78 -12.49
CA MET A 152 -15.29 -9.95 -11.29
C MET A 152 -16.46 -10.40 -10.42
N GLY A 153 -17.59 -10.82 -11.01
CA GLY A 153 -18.73 -11.36 -10.26
C GLY A 153 -18.38 -12.61 -9.45
N TRP A 154 -17.49 -13.48 -9.97
CA TRP A 154 -16.97 -14.62 -9.21
C TRP A 154 -16.06 -14.20 -8.05
N VAL A 155 -15.13 -13.27 -8.30
CA VAL A 155 -14.19 -12.77 -7.26
C VAL A 155 -14.93 -12.00 -6.16
N GLU A 156 -15.81 -11.09 -6.53
CA GLU A 156 -16.63 -10.29 -5.62
C GLU A 156 -17.68 -11.14 -4.90
N GLY A 157 -18.29 -12.12 -5.57
CA GLY A 157 -19.19 -13.09 -4.91
C GLY A 157 -18.49 -13.89 -3.82
N ARG A 158 -17.22 -14.29 -4.04
CA ARG A 158 -16.38 -14.90 -3.01
C ARG A 158 -16.02 -13.91 -1.89
N ARG A 159 -15.67 -12.66 -2.20
CA ARG A 159 -15.40 -11.61 -1.20
C ARG A 159 -16.63 -11.32 -0.32
N TRP A 160 -17.82 -11.27 -0.93
CA TRP A 160 -19.08 -11.00 -0.24
C TRP A 160 -19.51 -12.14 0.68
N ALA A 161 -19.30 -13.39 0.27
CA ALA A 161 -19.52 -14.56 1.13
C ALA A 161 -18.63 -14.54 2.39
N ASP A 162 -17.37 -14.10 2.28
CA ASP A 162 -16.48 -13.92 3.45
C ASP A 162 -16.93 -12.77 4.36
N ILE A 163 -17.48 -11.67 3.81
CA ILE A 163 -18.04 -10.57 4.61
C ILE A 163 -19.28 -11.04 5.41
N ILE A 164 -20.20 -11.78 4.77
CA ILE A 164 -21.39 -12.31 5.45
C ILE A 164 -21.00 -13.41 6.47
N LYS A 165 -20.01 -14.23 6.14
CA LYS A 165 -19.57 -15.35 6.98
C LYS A 165 -18.04 -15.48 6.92
N PRO A 166 -17.30 -14.83 7.84
CA PRO A 166 -15.85 -14.85 7.87
C PRO A 166 -15.27 -16.26 7.92
N GLY A 167 -14.28 -16.53 7.06
CA GLY A 167 -13.67 -17.85 6.94
C GLY A 167 -14.53 -18.90 6.23
N SER A 168 -15.65 -18.51 5.59
CA SER A 168 -16.38 -19.41 4.69
C SER A 168 -15.66 -19.61 3.34
N VAL A 169 -14.76 -18.69 2.98
CA VAL A 169 -14.05 -18.68 1.70
C VAL A 169 -12.56 -18.88 1.90
N ASP A 170 -12.18 -20.14 2.09
CA ASP A 170 -10.79 -20.53 2.22
C ASP A 170 -10.01 -20.35 0.90
N ILE A 171 -8.78 -19.85 1.02
CA ILE A 171 -7.83 -19.59 -0.09
C ILE A 171 -6.64 -20.56 -0.01
N GLU A 172 -6.22 -20.94 1.21
CA GLU A 172 -5.20 -21.96 1.41
C GLU A 172 -5.83 -23.36 1.37
N PRO A 173 -5.23 -24.35 0.65
CA PRO A 173 -5.74 -25.71 0.64
C PRO A 173 -5.77 -26.31 2.06
N ASN A 174 -6.74 -27.15 2.34
CA ASN A 174 -6.99 -27.67 3.69
C ASN A 174 -6.00 -28.76 4.10
N LEU A 175 -4.87 -28.33 4.68
CA LEU A 175 -3.94 -29.22 5.39
C LEU A 175 -4.59 -29.68 6.71
N PRO A 176 -4.81 -30.99 6.94
CA PRO A 176 -5.65 -31.48 8.04
C PRO A 176 -5.09 -31.24 9.46
N ASN A 177 -3.83 -30.85 9.59
CA ASN A 177 -3.11 -30.76 10.87
C ASN A 177 -2.67 -29.33 11.28
N LYS A 178 -3.20 -28.28 10.63
CA LYS A 178 -2.98 -26.88 11.06
C LYS A 178 -4.32 -26.20 11.36
N LYS A 179 -4.51 -25.74 12.60
CA LYS A 179 -5.54 -24.75 12.91
C LYS A 179 -5.15 -23.44 12.24
N LYS A 180 -5.89 -23.02 11.21
CA LYS A 180 -5.80 -21.68 10.65
C LYS A 180 -6.29 -20.68 11.72
N PRO A 181 -5.59 -19.56 11.99
CA PRO A 181 -6.22 -18.45 12.68
C PRO A 181 -7.34 -17.90 11.79
N THR A 182 -8.41 -17.38 12.40
CA THR A 182 -9.44 -16.64 11.66
C THR A 182 -8.80 -15.38 11.06
N PRO A 183 -8.78 -15.21 9.72
CA PRO A 183 -8.25 -14.00 9.10
C PRO A 183 -9.19 -12.81 9.35
N ASP A 184 -8.64 -11.60 9.36
CA ASP A 184 -9.46 -10.39 9.37
C ASP A 184 -10.10 -10.21 7.98
N VAL A 185 -11.41 -9.96 7.94
CA VAL A 185 -12.16 -9.71 6.70
C VAL A 185 -11.51 -8.55 5.93
N GLY A 186 -11.36 -8.70 4.61
CA GLY A 186 -10.66 -7.73 3.75
C GLY A 186 -9.13 -7.90 3.68
N TYR A 187 -8.55 -8.74 4.55
CA TYR A 187 -7.13 -9.10 4.58
C TYR A 187 -6.92 -10.61 4.34
N PRO A 188 -7.24 -11.13 3.14
CA PRO A 188 -7.23 -12.57 2.83
C PRO A 188 -5.86 -13.24 3.03
N GLY A 189 -4.78 -12.55 2.64
CA GLY A 189 -3.41 -13.05 2.73
C GLY A 189 -3.22 -14.42 2.05
N GLY A 190 -2.38 -15.27 2.66
CA GLY A 190 -2.00 -16.55 2.09
C GLY A 190 -1.12 -16.38 0.84
N LEU A 191 -0.70 -17.49 0.24
CA LEU A 191 0.34 -17.47 -0.81
C LEU A 191 -0.03 -16.63 -2.05
N TRP A 192 -1.32 -16.45 -2.34
CA TRP A 192 -1.81 -15.70 -3.50
C TRP A 192 -1.88 -14.18 -3.29
N PHE A 193 -2.14 -13.71 -2.06
CA PHE A 193 -2.32 -12.27 -1.78
C PHE A 193 -1.27 -11.68 -0.83
N ASP A 194 -0.51 -12.52 -0.12
CA ASP A 194 0.61 -12.13 0.73
C ASP A 194 1.75 -13.17 0.65
N PRO A 195 2.43 -13.31 -0.51
CA PRO A 195 3.52 -14.27 -0.70
C PRO A 195 4.77 -13.96 0.15
N LEU A 196 4.90 -12.72 0.65
CA LEU A 196 6.01 -12.27 1.51
C LEU A 196 5.68 -12.35 3.01
N MET A 197 4.45 -12.72 3.37
CA MET A 197 3.91 -12.80 4.74
C MET A 197 3.98 -11.48 5.54
N TRP A 198 3.96 -10.33 4.87
CA TRP A 198 4.05 -9.01 5.50
C TRP A 198 2.76 -8.60 6.22
N GLY A 199 1.62 -9.18 5.86
CA GLY A 199 0.35 -9.04 6.58
C GLY A 199 0.20 -9.97 7.78
N ARG A 200 1.19 -10.82 8.08
CA ARG A 200 1.16 -11.84 9.13
C ARG A 200 2.30 -11.64 10.13
N GLY A 201 2.13 -10.68 11.05
CA GLY A 201 3.13 -10.30 12.05
C GLY A 201 2.54 -9.99 13.43
N SER A 202 3.25 -9.18 14.23
CA SER A 202 2.70 -8.58 15.46
C SER A 202 1.66 -7.49 15.12
N PRO A 203 0.74 -7.15 16.06
CA PRO A 203 -0.33 -6.19 15.79
C PRO A 203 0.14 -4.80 15.38
N GLU A 204 1.17 -4.24 16.05
CA GLU A 204 1.70 -2.90 15.80
C GLU A 204 2.14 -2.65 14.33
N PRO A 205 3.08 -3.44 13.73
CA PRO A 205 3.49 -3.22 12.34
C PRO A 205 2.36 -3.50 11.35
N VAL A 206 1.46 -4.44 11.63
CA VAL A 206 0.28 -4.68 10.79
C VAL A 206 -0.64 -3.46 10.80
N MET A 207 -0.90 -2.85 11.96
CA MET A 207 -1.63 -1.59 12.07
C MET A 207 -0.97 -0.45 11.30
N VAL A 208 0.35 -0.32 11.39
CA VAL A 208 1.10 0.71 10.66
C VAL A 208 1.02 0.50 9.14
N LEU A 209 1.04 -0.76 8.66
CA LEU A 209 0.89 -1.08 7.24
C LEU A 209 -0.55 -0.83 6.75
N ARG A 210 -1.57 -1.29 7.49
CA ARG A 210 -2.99 -1.03 7.16
C ARG A 210 -3.31 0.46 7.19
N THR A 211 -2.76 1.22 8.14
CA THR A 211 -2.90 2.68 8.20
C THR A 211 -2.22 3.38 7.02
N LYS A 212 -1.09 2.86 6.53
CA LYS A 212 -0.45 3.37 5.29
C LYS A 212 -1.30 3.05 4.05
N GLU A 213 -1.87 1.85 3.97
CA GLU A 213 -2.77 1.45 2.88
C GLU A 213 -3.98 2.39 2.80
N ILE A 214 -4.72 2.58 3.90
CA ILE A 214 -5.91 3.46 3.94
C ILE A 214 -5.52 4.93 3.67
N LYS A 215 -4.38 5.43 4.15
CA LYS A 215 -3.93 6.81 3.85
C LYS A 215 -3.62 7.03 2.37
N ASN A 216 -2.90 6.11 1.73
CA ASN A 216 -2.64 6.21 0.29
C ASN A 216 -3.94 5.99 -0.52
N GLY A 217 -4.84 5.13 -0.04
CA GLY A 217 -6.18 4.95 -0.58
C GLY A 217 -7.03 6.22 -0.58
N ARG A 218 -7.13 6.91 0.56
CA ARG A 218 -7.83 8.20 0.69
C ARG A 218 -7.25 9.26 -0.24
N LEU A 219 -5.92 9.35 -0.31
CA LEU A 219 -5.24 10.25 -1.25
C LEU A 219 -5.53 9.91 -2.71
N ALA A 220 -5.51 8.62 -3.07
CA ALA A 220 -5.79 8.17 -4.43
C ALA A 220 -7.26 8.36 -4.84
N MET A 221 -8.21 8.18 -3.93
CA MET A 221 -9.63 8.49 -4.18
C MET A 221 -9.83 9.97 -4.52
N LEU A 222 -9.19 10.87 -3.76
CA LEU A 222 -9.21 12.31 -4.05
C LEU A 222 -8.49 12.66 -5.36
N ALA A 223 -7.34 12.04 -5.63
CA ALA A 223 -6.59 12.26 -6.87
C ALA A 223 -7.37 11.80 -8.11
N PHE A 224 -7.99 10.62 -8.08
CA PHE A 224 -8.82 10.11 -9.17
C PHE A 224 -10.01 11.04 -9.47
N VAL A 225 -10.73 11.49 -8.44
CA VAL A 225 -11.81 12.48 -8.60
C VAL A 225 -11.27 13.80 -9.16
N GLY A 226 -10.08 14.23 -8.72
CA GLY A 226 -9.35 15.36 -9.29
C GLY A 226 -9.10 15.20 -10.79
N PHE A 227 -8.55 14.07 -11.23
CA PHE A 227 -8.25 13.80 -12.64
C PHE A 227 -9.52 13.78 -13.51
N CYS A 228 -10.62 13.21 -13.00
CA CYS A 228 -11.92 13.26 -13.67
C CYS A 228 -12.40 14.70 -13.87
N PHE A 229 -12.32 15.57 -12.87
CA PHE A 229 -12.70 16.97 -13.03
C PHE A 229 -11.72 17.76 -13.91
N GLN A 230 -10.41 17.51 -13.82
CA GLN A 230 -9.41 18.16 -14.66
C GLN A 230 -9.66 17.84 -16.14
N ALA A 231 -9.77 16.56 -16.51
CA ALA A 231 -10.05 16.14 -17.89
C ALA A 231 -11.37 16.72 -18.45
N ILE A 232 -12.40 16.92 -17.59
CA ILE A 232 -13.66 17.56 -17.98
C ILE A 232 -13.51 19.08 -18.21
N TYR A 233 -12.68 19.77 -17.43
CA TYR A 233 -12.58 21.24 -17.47
C TYR A 233 -11.46 21.79 -18.37
N THR A 234 -10.33 21.09 -18.50
CA THR A 234 -9.22 21.52 -19.36
C THR A 234 -9.08 20.71 -20.65
N GLY A 235 -9.58 19.46 -20.67
CA GLY A 235 -9.41 18.55 -21.81
C GLY A 235 -8.00 17.95 -21.93
N GLU A 236 -7.11 18.28 -21.01
CA GLU A 236 -5.70 17.85 -20.98
C GLU A 236 -5.44 16.76 -19.93
N GLY A 237 -4.34 16.03 -20.05
CA GLY A 237 -3.92 15.00 -19.09
C GLY A 237 -3.49 15.58 -17.72
N PRO A 238 -3.68 14.89 -16.60
CA PRO A 238 -3.21 15.35 -15.28
C PRO A 238 -1.72 15.71 -15.20
N ILE A 239 -0.85 15.11 -16.01
CA ILE A 239 0.58 15.50 -16.14
C ILE A 239 0.73 16.84 -16.87
N GLU A 240 -0.02 17.06 -17.95
CA GLU A 240 0.00 18.32 -18.71
C GLU A 240 -0.52 19.48 -17.85
N ASN A 241 -1.66 19.28 -17.18
CA ASN A 241 -2.22 20.20 -16.20
C ASN A 241 -1.23 20.54 -15.07
N LEU A 242 -0.47 19.54 -14.59
CA LEU A 242 0.56 19.74 -13.56
C LEU A 242 1.73 20.57 -14.10
N MET A 243 2.19 20.31 -15.32
CA MET A 243 3.27 21.07 -15.95
C MET A 243 2.85 22.52 -16.26
N ALA A 244 1.62 22.75 -16.71
CA ALA A 244 1.06 24.09 -16.90
C ALA A 244 0.97 24.87 -15.57
N HIS A 245 0.50 24.22 -14.49
CA HIS A 245 0.44 24.84 -13.16
C HIS A 245 1.84 25.12 -12.57
N ILE A 246 2.84 24.27 -12.85
CA ILE A 246 4.22 24.51 -12.42
C ILE A 246 4.87 25.67 -13.21
N ALA A 247 4.51 25.83 -14.49
CA ALA A 247 5.03 26.91 -15.34
C ALA A 247 4.53 28.30 -14.92
N ASP A 248 3.24 28.44 -14.59
CA ASP A 248 2.67 29.66 -14.00
C ASP A 248 1.55 29.35 -12.99
N PRO A 249 1.87 29.14 -11.70
CA PRO A 249 0.86 28.83 -10.68
C PRO A 249 -0.04 30.03 -10.34
N GLY A 250 0.34 31.25 -10.76
CA GLY A 250 -0.44 32.47 -10.52
C GLY A 250 -1.62 32.58 -11.47
N HIS A 251 -1.44 32.19 -12.74
CA HIS A 251 -2.47 32.30 -13.77
C HIS A 251 -3.07 30.95 -14.19
N CYS A 252 -2.25 29.90 -14.37
CA CYS A 252 -2.72 28.56 -14.75
C CYS A 252 -3.26 27.82 -13.52
N ASN A 253 -4.55 27.98 -13.23
CA ASN A 253 -5.21 27.38 -12.06
C ASN A 253 -6.70 27.16 -12.32
N VAL A 254 -7.49 26.86 -11.28
CA VAL A 254 -8.94 26.63 -11.42
C VAL A 254 -9.68 27.80 -12.08
N PHE A 255 -9.26 29.05 -11.85
CA PHE A 255 -9.94 30.22 -12.41
C PHE A 255 -9.70 30.36 -13.92
N SER A 256 -8.53 30.01 -14.46
CA SER A 256 -8.27 30.09 -15.90
C SER A 256 -9.15 29.16 -16.75
N ALA A 257 -9.76 28.13 -16.15
CA ALA A 257 -10.76 27.27 -16.80
C ALA A 257 -12.20 27.82 -16.72
N PHE A 258 -12.45 28.86 -15.90
CA PHE A 258 -13.79 29.44 -15.67
C PHE A 258 -13.92 30.93 -16.06
N THR A 259 -12.83 31.66 -16.24
CA THR A 259 -12.86 33.11 -16.57
C THR A 259 -12.70 33.42 -18.06
N THR A 260 -12.56 32.42 -18.92
CA THR A 260 -12.44 32.53 -20.37
C THR A 260 -13.82 32.65 -21.04
N HIS A 261 -14.32 33.89 -21.12
CA HIS A 261 -15.53 34.29 -21.84
C HIS A 261 -15.22 35.37 -22.90
#